data_AF-A0A3S3NWT7-F1
#
_entry.id   AF-A0A3S3NWT7-F1
#
_cell.length_a   1.000
_cell.length_b   1.000
_cell.length_c   1.000
_cell.angle_alpha   90.00
_cell.angle_beta   90.00
_cell.angle_gamma   90.00
#
_symmetry.space_group_name_H-M   'P 1'
#
loop_
_entity.id
_entity.type
_entity.pdbx_description
1 polymer ?
#
loop_
_entity_poly.entity_id
_entity_poly.type
_entity_poly.pdbx_seq_one_letter_code
_entity_poly.pdbx_strand_id
1 'polypeptide(L)'
;MVYQGYAEEGINGIIEGNWDYVFQSEFNGLKTEEPLFWTGSADVLEKYYKNNGTKIGFGQCWVFTGVLISMLRALGIPSRPVTVGFSGVALDNDLKIDYEEKNGELVYPDKNNFIWNFHVWVQASMQRLDMGTRYAGWQEVDPTYAKGPVSHRSIYESEINSTDLAYFYAAINADEASWNNGTLLRINTNSFIVTPNITENEDIFITRSFKPEEGTNEERLHYLNATRSLGVEVLFLKQRRKRSIKNKAEDYLLINPIEPVSIGDPLSFVITMKNPTLKTLVFRLSLKVNSVFNNLTVAHVIRNSTTTHTINSKQNVDFYEKIEFPEYKSKLVSSKTLSINAIIEGNGETFSFDTQMITFLTPHIKLEYLRNYKGECEHGESSISDSVGDQNYKKHDNA
;
A
#
# COMPACT_ATOMS: atom_id res chain seq x y z
N MET A 1 -1.38 -9.03 16.31
CA MET A 1 -2.37 -8.17 17.03
C MET A 1 -2.25 -6.72 16.58
N VAL A 2 -2.92 -6.37 15.48
CA VAL A 2 -3.18 -4.99 15.07
C VAL A 2 -4.69 -4.80 15.20
N TYR A 3 -5.13 -4.44 16.40
CA TYR A 3 -6.50 -4.01 16.66
C TYR A 3 -6.40 -2.83 17.61
N GLN A 4 -6.28 -1.63 17.05
CA GLN A 4 -6.49 -0.41 17.82
C GLN A 4 -7.02 0.70 16.93
N GLY A 5 -8.17 0.45 16.31
CA GLY A 5 -9.16 1.47 16.05
C GLY A 5 -10.37 1.12 16.91
N TYR A 6 -10.56 1.84 18.02
CA TYR A 6 -11.67 1.75 18.99
C TYR A 6 -12.04 0.34 19.48
N ALA A 7 -11.94 0.13 20.80
CA ALA A 7 -12.53 -1.02 21.46
C ALA A 7 -14.07 -0.91 21.42
N GLU A 8 -14.70 -1.30 20.32
CA GLU A 8 -16.09 -1.73 20.34
C GLU A 8 -16.10 -3.25 20.53
N GLU A 9 -15.78 -3.67 21.75
CA GLU A 9 -16.10 -5.00 22.28
C GLU A 9 -17.63 -5.20 22.17
N GLY A 10 -18.11 -5.68 21.02
CA GLY A 10 -19.54 -5.92 20.83
C GLY A 10 -20.03 -6.00 19.38
N ILE A 11 -19.28 -5.55 18.37
CA ILE A 11 -19.74 -5.70 16.98
C ILE A 11 -19.47 -7.12 16.50
N ASN A 12 -20.55 -7.91 16.35
CA ASN A 12 -20.50 -9.17 15.62
C ASN A 12 -20.29 -8.89 14.12
N GLY A 13 -19.03 -8.73 13.73
CA GLY A 13 -18.63 -8.53 12.32
C GLY A 13 -18.74 -9.83 11.51
N ILE A 14 -18.79 -9.69 10.18
CA ILE A 14 -18.89 -10.84 9.25
C ILE A 14 -17.59 -11.65 9.24
N ILE A 15 -16.45 -10.98 9.10
CA ILE A 15 -15.14 -11.61 8.91
C ILE A 15 -14.08 -10.91 9.76
N GLU A 16 -13.17 -11.68 10.36
CA GLU A 16 -12.07 -11.19 11.18
C GLU A 16 -10.87 -10.78 10.31
N GLY A 17 -10.19 -9.72 10.71
CA GLY A 17 -8.97 -9.25 10.05
C GLY A 17 -7.76 -10.07 10.45
N ASN A 18 -6.90 -10.40 9.49
CA ASN A 18 -5.59 -10.96 9.81
C ASN A 18 -4.50 -10.46 8.87
N TRP A 19 -3.56 -9.74 9.47
CA TRP A 19 -2.33 -9.24 8.86
C TRP A 19 -1.09 -9.86 9.48
N ASP A 20 -1.26 -10.82 10.40
CA ASP A 20 -0.16 -11.57 10.96
C ASP A 20 0.42 -12.51 9.89
N TYR A 21 1.71 -12.80 10.02
CA TYR A 21 2.47 -13.55 9.01
C TYR A 21 2.27 -15.07 9.10
N VAL A 22 1.66 -15.53 10.18
CA VAL A 22 1.39 -16.94 10.43
C VAL A 22 -0.08 -17.19 10.15
N PHE A 23 -0.34 -18.05 9.16
CA PHE A 23 -1.68 -18.51 8.89
C PHE A 23 -2.22 -19.30 10.09
N GLN A 24 -3.30 -18.83 10.66
CA GLN A 24 -4.05 -19.55 11.69
C GLN A 24 -5.12 -20.36 10.96
N SER A 25 -5.06 -21.69 11.02
CA SER A 25 -5.96 -22.60 10.28
C SER A 25 -7.39 -22.65 10.82
N GLU A 26 -7.59 -22.17 12.06
CA GLU A 26 -8.89 -22.17 12.74
C GLU A 26 -9.10 -20.85 13.49
N PHE A 27 -10.35 -20.38 13.50
CA PHE A 27 -10.81 -19.21 14.22
C PHE A 27 -12.27 -19.40 14.61
N ASN A 28 -12.65 -19.12 15.86
CA ASN A 28 -13.99 -19.38 16.40
C ASN A 28 -14.51 -20.81 16.16
N GLY A 29 -13.61 -21.81 16.17
CA GLY A 29 -13.96 -23.21 15.88
C GLY A 29 -14.29 -23.50 14.41
N LEU A 30 -14.00 -22.56 13.51
CA LEU A 30 -14.22 -22.69 12.07
C LEU A 30 -12.87 -22.73 11.34
N LYS A 31 -12.78 -23.53 10.28
CA LYS A 31 -11.64 -23.50 9.36
C LYS A 31 -11.57 -22.13 8.69
N THR A 32 -10.40 -21.52 8.67
CA THR A 32 -10.16 -20.19 8.09
C THR A 32 -9.71 -20.30 6.63
N GLU A 33 -9.82 -19.20 5.90
CA GLU A 33 -9.17 -19.03 4.59
C GLU A 33 -8.09 -17.95 4.68
N GLU A 34 -7.02 -18.12 3.89
CA GLU A 34 -6.07 -17.04 3.64
C GLU A 34 -6.77 -15.90 2.89
N PRO A 35 -6.56 -14.63 3.27
CA PRO A 35 -7.25 -13.49 2.64
C PRO A 35 -7.11 -13.41 1.11
N LEU A 36 -6.03 -13.97 0.55
CA LEU A 36 -5.76 -14.00 -0.89
C LEU A 36 -6.56 -15.06 -1.66
N PHE A 37 -7.18 -16.03 -0.98
CA PHE A 37 -7.94 -17.12 -1.63
C PHE A 37 -9.42 -16.84 -1.79
N TRP A 38 -9.92 -15.76 -1.20
CA TRP A 38 -11.29 -15.32 -1.46
C TRP A 38 -11.44 -14.87 -2.92
N THR A 39 -12.35 -15.50 -3.65
CA THR A 39 -12.64 -15.16 -5.05
C THR A 39 -13.76 -14.13 -5.20
N GLY A 40 -14.58 -13.96 -4.17
CA GLY A 40 -15.65 -12.96 -4.16
C GLY A 40 -16.41 -12.90 -2.85
N SER A 41 -17.27 -11.89 -2.74
CA SER A 41 -18.06 -11.62 -1.53
C SER A 41 -19.15 -12.65 -1.26
N ALA A 42 -19.64 -13.35 -2.29
CA ALA A 42 -20.64 -14.39 -2.16
C ALA A 42 -20.14 -15.53 -1.26
N ASP A 43 -18.92 -16.02 -1.50
CA ASP A 43 -18.29 -17.08 -0.70
C ASP A 43 -18.16 -16.69 0.78
N VAL A 44 -17.74 -15.45 1.02
CA VAL A 44 -17.58 -14.89 2.38
C VAL A 44 -18.92 -14.84 3.10
N LEU A 45 -19.94 -14.24 2.46
CA LEU A 45 -21.28 -14.09 3.04
C LEU A 45 -21.98 -15.44 3.24
N GLU A 46 -21.82 -16.38 2.30
CA GLU A 46 -22.38 -17.72 2.41
C GLU A 46 -21.73 -18.51 3.54
N LYS A 47 -20.39 -18.47 3.68
CA LYS A 47 -19.70 -19.13 4.79
C LYS A 47 -20.13 -18.54 6.13
N TYR A 48 -20.27 -17.23 6.24
CA TYR A 48 -20.80 -16.58 7.46
C TYR A 48 -22.23 -17.04 7.78
N TYR A 49 -23.11 -17.07 6.77
CA TYR A 49 -24.50 -17.50 6.92
C TYR A 49 -24.62 -18.98 7.33
N LYS A 50 -23.90 -19.89 6.65
CA LYS A 50 -23.87 -21.34 6.95
C LYS A 50 -23.37 -21.65 8.37
N ASN A 51 -22.59 -20.75 8.96
CA ASN A 51 -22.09 -20.86 10.33
C ASN A 51 -22.91 -20.02 11.32
N ASN A 52 -24.21 -19.83 11.04
CA ASN A 52 -25.18 -19.16 11.91
C ASN A 52 -24.77 -17.74 12.34
N GLY A 53 -24.07 -17.00 11.46
CA GLY A 53 -23.60 -15.65 11.77
C GLY A 53 -22.43 -15.60 12.76
N THR A 54 -21.72 -16.71 12.93
CA THR A 54 -20.43 -16.73 13.63
C THR A 54 -19.38 -16.06 12.75
N LYS A 55 -18.69 -15.06 13.29
CA LYS A 55 -17.61 -14.35 12.59
C LYS A 55 -16.58 -15.35 12.04
N ILE A 56 -16.34 -15.31 10.73
CA ILE A 56 -15.40 -16.20 10.02
C ILE A 56 -14.01 -15.57 9.91
N GLY A 57 -12.98 -16.35 9.58
CA GLY A 57 -11.61 -15.84 9.35
C GLY A 57 -11.05 -16.27 7.99
N PHE A 58 -10.16 -15.53 7.33
CA PHE A 58 -9.75 -14.14 7.62
C PHE A 58 -9.84 -13.27 6.37
N GLY A 59 -9.94 -11.95 6.57
CA GLY A 59 -9.98 -10.93 5.53
C GLY A 59 -8.88 -9.88 5.69
N GLN A 60 -8.65 -9.13 4.62
CA GLN A 60 -7.88 -7.88 4.62
C GLN A 60 -8.69 -6.78 3.92
N CYS A 61 -8.11 -5.58 3.76
CA CYS A 61 -8.83 -4.38 3.31
C CYS A 61 -9.63 -4.57 2.02
N TRP A 62 -9.08 -5.27 1.01
CA TRP A 62 -9.80 -5.58 -0.23
C TRP A 62 -10.97 -6.55 -0.03
N VAL A 63 -10.85 -7.52 0.89
CA VAL A 63 -11.94 -8.47 1.22
C VAL A 63 -13.07 -7.72 1.89
N PHE A 64 -12.75 -6.89 2.90
CA PHE A 64 -13.74 -6.07 3.60
C PHE A 64 -14.45 -5.10 2.66
N THR A 65 -13.68 -4.42 1.80
CA THR A 65 -14.20 -3.52 0.77
C THR A 65 -15.14 -4.25 -0.19
N GLY A 66 -14.75 -5.42 -0.69
CA GLY A 66 -15.60 -6.21 -1.60
C GLY A 66 -16.93 -6.62 -0.95
N VAL A 67 -16.88 -7.08 0.29
CA VAL A 67 -18.08 -7.42 1.07
C VAL A 67 -18.98 -6.21 1.26
N LEU A 68 -18.45 -5.07 1.69
CA LEU A 68 -19.22 -3.85 1.91
C LEU A 68 -19.83 -3.33 0.60
N ILE A 69 -19.09 -3.34 -0.51
CA ILE A 69 -19.62 -2.96 -1.83
C ILE A 69 -20.78 -3.86 -2.22
N SER A 70 -20.66 -5.18 -2.04
CA SER A 70 -21.72 -6.13 -2.36
C SER A 70 -22.99 -5.83 -1.55
N MET A 71 -22.85 -5.56 -0.26
CA MET A 71 -23.96 -5.18 0.61
C MET A 71 -24.60 -3.85 0.16
N LEU A 72 -23.80 -2.81 -0.09
CA LEU A 72 -24.30 -1.50 -0.53
C LEU A 72 -25.03 -1.59 -1.87
N ARG A 73 -24.46 -2.29 -2.86
CA ARG A 73 -25.08 -2.48 -4.17
C ARG A 73 -26.38 -3.29 -4.08
N ALA A 74 -26.42 -4.31 -3.24
CA ALA A 74 -27.65 -5.08 -2.99
C ALA A 74 -28.77 -4.22 -2.37
N LEU A 75 -28.40 -3.22 -1.55
CA LEU A 75 -29.32 -2.23 -0.97
C LEU A 75 -29.65 -1.08 -1.94
N GLY A 76 -29.11 -1.07 -3.16
CA GLY A 76 -29.35 -0.03 -4.16
C GLY A 76 -28.51 1.24 -3.99
N ILE A 77 -27.46 1.21 -3.16
CA ILE A 77 -26.52 2.33 -2.99
C ILE A 77 -25.38 2.16 -4.00
N PRO A 78 -25.20 3.08 -4.96
CA PRO A 78 -24.08 3.02 -5.90
C PRO A 78 -22.77 3.12 -5.13
N SER A 79 -21.87 2.17 -5.35
CA SER A 79 -20.58 2.11 -4.67
C SER A 79 -19.48 1.55 -5.54
N ARG A 80 -18.23 1.93 -5.28
CA ARG A 80 -17.02 1.46 -5.99
C ARG A 80 -15.84 1.36 -5.03
N PRO A 81 -14.84 0.50 -5.32
CA PRO A 81 -13.62 0.46 -4.52
C PRO A 81 -12.70 1.62 -4.92
N VAL A 82 -11.92 2.09 -3.96
CA VAL A 82 -10.82 3.02 -4.16
C VAL A 82 -9.57 2.38 -3.59
N THR A 83 -8.54 2.25 -4.41
CA THR A 83 -7.23 1.76 -4.00
C THR A 83 -6.26 2.92 -3.93
N VAL A 84 -5.61 3.09 -2.79
CA VAL A 84 -4.56 4.09 -2.56
C VAL A 84 -3.23 3.36 -2.40
N GLY A 85 -2.31 3.60 -3.33
CA GLY A 85 -0.92 3.14 -3.22
C GLY A 85 -0.13 4.04 -2.28
N PHE A 86 0.76 3.45 -1.48
CA PHE A 86 1.52 4.13 -0.43
C PHE A 86 0.61 4.88 0.57
N SER A 87 -0.45 4.20 1.03
CA SER A 87 -1.46 4.80 1.88
C SER A 87 -0.97 4.99 3.32
N GLY A 88 -1.08 6.21 3.84
CA GLY A 88 -0.75 6.51 5.23
C GLY A 88 -1.75 5.97 6.25
N VAL A 89 -1.24 5.55 7.41
CA VAL A 89 -2.04 5.29 8.61
C VAL A 89 -1.45 6.13 9.72
N ALA A 90 -2.08 7.27 10.00
CA ALA A 90 -1.71 8.21 11.06
C ALA A 90 -2.85 8.31 12.09
N LEU A 91 -2.90 7.39 13.05
CA LEU A 91 -4.01 7.27 14.00
C LEU A 91 -3.96 8.30 15.15
N ASP A 92 -2.85 9.00 15.30
CA ASP A 92 -2.67 10.15 16.19
C ASP A 92 -3.30 11.45 15.64
N ASN A 93 -3.77 11.44 14.39
CA ASN A 93 -4.43 12.55 13.70
C ASN A 93 -3.55 13.79 13.54
N ASP A 94 -2.23 13.65 13.45
CA ASP A 94 -1.33 14.80 13.24
C ASP A 94 -0.94 15.02 11.77
N LEU A 95 -1.50 14.17 10.88
CA LEU A 95 -1.31 14.13 9.43
C LEU A 95 0.12 13.82 8.97
N LYS A 96 0.94 13.19 9.82
CA LYS A 96 2.33 12.86 9.49
C LYS A 96 2.58 11.38 9.66
N ILE A 97 3.57 10.91 8.90
CA ILE A 97 4.16 9.60 9.09
C ILE A 97 5.62 9.75 9.43
N ASP A 98 5.98 9.41 10.66
CA ASP A 98 7.34 9.57 11.15
C ASP A 98 8.18 8.31 10.93
N TYR A 99 9.38 8.49 10.40
CA TYR A 99 10.42 7.48 10.32
C TYR A 99 11.62 7.93 11.14
N GLU A 100 12.20 7.03 11.91
CA GLU A 100 13.52 7.25 12.51
C GLU A 100 14.56 6.47 11.71
N GLU A 101 15.61 7.13 11.26
CA GLU A 101 16.78 6.48 10.67
C GLU A 101 17.60 5.84 11.79
N LYS A 102 17.73 4.51 11.74
CA LYS A 102 18.57 3.73 12.65
C LYS A 102 19.44 2.77 11.86
N ASN A 103 20.76 3.00 11.88
CA ASN A 103 21.75 2.10 11.27
C ASN A 103 21.50 1.85 9.77
N GLY A 104 21.13 2.89 9.04
CA GLY A 104 20.81 2.81 7.62
C GLY A 104 19.50 2.10 7.31
N GLU A 105 18.52 2.17 8.21
CA GLU A 105 17.16 1.71 7.99
C GLU A 105 16.18 2.76 8.50
N LEU A 106 15.13 3.02 7.74
CA LEU A 106 13.99 3.79 8.22
C LEU A 106 13.08 2.86 9.01
N VAL A 107 12.87 3.16 10.29
CA VAL A 107 11.97 2.41 11.15
C VAL A 107 10.84 3.28 11.64
N TYR A 108 9.63 2.73 11.72
CA TYR A 108 8.53 3.40 12.37
C TYR A 108 8.76 3.44 13.89
N PRO A 109 8.79 4.63 14.51
CA PRO A 109 8.90 4.75 15.95
C PRO A 109 7.60 4.32 16.64
N ASP A 110 6.45 4.55 15.99
CA ASP A 110 5.12 4.11 16.43
C ASP A 110 4.57 3.08 15.44
N LYS A 111 4.11 1.93 15.95
CA LYS A 111 3.51 0.86 15.15
C LYS A 111 2.12 1.22 14.61
N ASN A 112 1.49 2.26 15.15
CA ASN A 112 0.21 2.80 14.69
C ASN A 112 0.38 3.95 13.70
N ASN A 113 1.62 4.30 13.36
CA ASN A 113 1.96 5.35 12.43
C ASN A 113 2.86 4.77 11.32
N PHE A 114 2.26 4.37 10.18
CA PHE A 114 2.98 3.68 9.11
C PHE A 114 2.34 3.83 7.72
N ILE A 115 3.10 3.52 6.67
CA ILE A 115 2.61 3.42 5.29
C ILE A 115 2.26 1.97 4.94
N TRP A 116 1.11 1.79 4.31
CA TRP A 116 0.74 0.57 3.59
C TRP A 116 1.23 0.63 2.15
N ASN A 117 1.71 -0.51 1.63
CA ASN A 117 1.97 -0.64 0.18
C ASN A 117 0.74 -0.21 -0.64
N PHE A 118 -0.44 -0.66 -0.23
CA PHE A 118 -1.71 -0.15 -0.70
C PHE A 118 -2.78 -0.36 0.38
N HIS A 119 -3.80 0.48 0.34
CA HIS A 119 -5.02 0.31 1.13
C HIS A 119 -6.24 0.43 0.21
N VAL A 120 -7.32 -0.26 0.56
CA VAL A 120 -8.56 -0.25 -0.23
C VAL A 120 -9.73 0.07 0.66
N TRP A 121 -10.57 1.00 0.23
CA TRP A 121 -11.84 1.34 0.89
C TRP A 121 -12.96 1.57 -0.13
N VAL A 122 -14.15 1.96 0.34
CA VAL A 122 -15.35 2.14 -0.48
C VAL A 122 -15.69 3.62 -0.67
N GLN A 123 -15.98 4.01 -1.90
CA GLN A 123 -16.78 5.19 -2.19
C GLN A 123 -18.25 4.80 -2.34
N ALA A 124 -19.14 5.39 -1.55
CA ALA A 124 -20.59 5.19 -1.62
C ALA A 124 -21.29 6.51 -1.98
N SER A 125 -22.16 6.50 -3.00
CA SER A 125 -22.83 7.71 -3.49
C SER A 125 -24.13 7.96 -2.71
N MET A 126 -24.20 9.07 -1.99
CA MET A 126 -25.40 9.48 -1.26
C MET A 126 -25.48 11.00 -1.07
N GLN A 127 -26.65 11.49 -0.65
CA GLN A 127 -26.83 12.86 -0.20
C GLN A 127 -26.31 13.02 1.25
N ARG A 128 -25.90 14.24 1.61
CA ARG A 128 -25.53 14.63 2.97
C ARG A 128 -26.50 15.66 3.50
N LEU A 129 -27.70 15.23 3.87
CA LEU A 129 -28.76 16.13 4.38
C LEU A 129 -28.33 16.87 5.66
N ASP A 130 -27.41 16.27 6.41
CA ASP A 130 -26.76 16.82 7.59
C ASP A 130 -25.75 17.94 7.29
N MET A 131 -25.14 17.96 6.09
CA MET A 131 -24.12 18.95 5.68
C MET A 131 -24.58 19.85 4.51
N GLY A 132 -25.70 19.54 3.86
CA GLY A 132 -26.20 20.20 2.67
C GLY A 132 -25.73 19.56 1.35
N THR A 133 -26.37 19.97 0.25
CA THR A 133 -26.15 19.39 -1.09
C THR A 133 -24.74 19.56 -1.63
N ARG A 134 -23.97 20.55 -1.13
CA ARG A 134 -22.56 20.77 -1.49
C ARG A 134 -21.70 19.53 -1.24
N TYR A 135 -21.99 18.77 -0.19
CA TYR A 135 -21.21 17.61 0.26
C TYR A 135 -21.78 16.26 -0.18
N ALA A 136 -22.82 16.28 -1.03
CA ALA A 136 -23.39 15.09 -1.65
C ALA A 136 -22.46 14.47 -2.70
N GLY A 137 -22.78 13.24 -3.13
CA GLY A 137 -21.97 12.47 -4.08
C GLY A 137 -21.19 11.38 -3.36
N TRP A 138 -19.94 11.14 -3.77
CA TRP A 138 -19.10 10.12 -3.16
C TRP A 138 -18.80 10.43 -1.69
N GLN A 139 -19.02 9.43 -0.84
CA GLN A 139 -18.61 9.41 0.56
C GLN A 139 -17.59 8.29 0.74
N GLU A 140 -16.49 8.60 1.41
CA GLU A 140 -15.47 7.61 1.76
C GLU A 140 -15.91 6.83 2.99
N VAL A 141 -15.85 5.51 2.90
CA VAL A 141 -16.20 4.55 3.96
C VAL A 141 -15.15 3.46 3.98
N ASP A 142 -14.50 3.25 5.12
CA ASP A 142 -13.50 2.20 5.29
C ASP A 142 -13.98 1.15 6.30
N PRO A 143 -14.32 -0.06 5.85
CA PRO A 143 -14.71 -1.15 6.74
C PRO A 143 -13.55 -1.72 7.56
N THR A 144 -12.30 -1.45 7.19
CA THR A 144 -11.10 -1.96 7.87
C THR A 144 -10.91 -1.34 9.24
N TYR A 145 -11.08 -0.02 9.33
CA TYR A 145 -10.95 0.75 10.57
C TYR A 145 -12.28 1.31 11.07
N ALA A 146 -13.40 0.90 10.44
CA ALA A 146 -14.75 1.39 10.71
C ALA A 146 -14.85 2.93 10.65
N LYS A 147 -14.34 3.52 9.57
CA LYS A 147 -14.28 4.97 9.36
C LYS A 147 -15.30 5.46 8.33
N GLY A 148 -15.83 6.65 8.55
CA GLY A 148 -16.80 7.30 7.68
C GLY A 148 -18.26 7.03 8.07
N PRO A 149 -19.22 7.46 7.24
CA PRO A 149 -19.02 8.11 5.94
C PRO A 149 -18.52 9.56 6.07
N VAL A 150 -17.46 9.90 5.34
CA VAL A 150 -17.02 11.30 5.17
C VAL A 150 -17.18 11.76 3.74
N SER A 151 -17.46 13.05 3.53
CA SER A 151 -17.62 13.58 2.17
C SER A 151 -16.29 13.61 1.44
N HIS A 152 -16.23 13.02 0.25
CA HIS A 152 -15.09 13.12 -0.66
C HIS A 152 -14.69 14.58 -0.90
N ARG A 153 -15.69 15.46 -1.00
CA ARG A 153 -15.46 16.89 -1.22
C ARG A 153 -14.69 17.55 -0.07
N SER A 154 -14.96 17.16 1.18
CA SER A 154 -14.21 17.71 2.33
C SER A 154 -12.73 17.36 2.27
N ILE A 155 -12.39 16.17 1.75
CA ILE A 155 -10.99 15.77 1.51
C ILE A 155 -10.39 16.59 0.38
N TYR A 156 -11.11 16.70 -0.75
CA TYR A 156 -10.67 17.48 -1.91
C TYR A 156 -10.45 18.96 -1.60
N GLU A 157 -11.31 19.57 -0.78
CA GLU A 157 -11.24 20.99 -0.42
C GLU A 157 -10.42 21.25 0.88
N SER A 158 -9.79 20.23 1.48
CA SER A 158 -9.03 20.32 2.74
C SER A 158 -9.81 20.85 3.96
N GLU A 159 -11.11 20.57 4.01
CA GLU A 159 -11.99 20.92 5.13
C GLU A 159 -11.97 19.80 6.20
N ILE A 160 -10.82 19.62 6.86
CA ILE A 160 -10.54 18.48 7.75
C ILE A 160 -10.83 18.85 9.22
N ASN A 161 -12.02 18.53 9.71
CA ASN A 161 -12.50 18.95 11.03
C ASN A 161 -12.98 17.81 11.94
N SER A 162 -12.74 16.56 11.55
CA SER A 162 -13.06 15.35 12.34
C SER A 162 -11.92 14.35 12.27
N THR A 163 -11.86 13.42 13.22
CA THR A 163 -10.86 12.34 13.24
C THR A 163 -11.00 11.40 12.05
N ASP A 164 -12.23 11.14 11.59
CA ASP A 164 -12.47 10.34 10.38
C ASP A 164 -11.98 11.06 9.11
N LEU A 165 -12.21 12.37 8.99
CA LEU A 165 -11.64 13.15 7.89
C LEU A 165 -10.11 13.18 7.95
N ALA A 166 -9.53 13.32 9.14
CA ALA A 166 -8.08 13.29 9.34
C ALA A 166 -7.49 11.94 8.92
N TYR A 167 -8.17 10.82 9.26
CA TYR A 167 -7.80 9.48 8.82
C TYR A 167 -7.72 9.36 7.29
N PHE A 168 -8.81 9.67 6.58
CA PHE A 168 -8.81 9.58 5.11
C PHE A 168 -7.85 10.58 4.45
N TYR A 169 -7.70 11.78 5.02
CA TYR A 169 -6.77 12.78 4.51
C TYR A 169 -5.32 12.32 4.67
N ALA A 170 -4.94 11.82 5.85
CA ALA A 170 -3.60 11.29 6.11
C ALA A 170 -3.28 10.08 5.23
N ALA A 171 -4.26 9.22 4.96
CA ALA A 171 -4.11 8.11 4.03
C ALA A 171 -3.64 8.53 2.64
N ILE A 172 -3.93 9.77 2.23
CA ILE A 172 -3.64 10.29 0.89
C ILE A 172 -2.51 11.32 0.90
N ASN A 173 -2.40 12.13 1.95
CA ASN A 173 -1.62 13.36 1.96
C ASN A 173 -0.69 13.49 3.18
N ALA A 174 -0.49 12.45 3.98
CA ALA A 174 0.40 12.56 5.12
C ALA A 174 1.82 12.95 4.70
N ASP A 175 2.43 13.86 5.45
CA ASP A 175 3.86 14.18 5.30
C ASP A 175 4.67 13.01 5.86
N GLU A 176 5.41 12.31 5.00
CA GLU A 176 6.35 11.26 5.38
C GLU A 176 7.68 11.89 5.82
N ALA A 177 7.85 12.04 7.13
CA ALA A 177 8.98 12.73 7.74
C ALA A 177 10.05 11.73 8.20
N SER A 178 11.25 11.81 7.63
CA SER A 178 12.41 11.03 8.09
C SER A 178 13.24 11.84 9.06
N TRP A 179 13.56 11.26 10.21
CA TRP A 179 14.31 11.86 11.31
C TRP A 179 15.58 11.09 11.60
N ASN A 180 16.62 11.75 12.12
CA ASN A 180 17.76 11.11 12.76
C ASN A 180 18.10 11.88 14.03
N ASN A 181 17.99 11.21 15.18
CA ASN A 181 18.29 11.76 16.50
C ASN A 181 17.60 13.13 16.72
N GLY A 182 16.32 13.21 16.32
CA GLY A 182 15.49 14.43 16.44
C GLY A 182 15.74 15.51 15.37
N THR A 183 16.63 15.27 14.40
CA THR A 183 16.83 16.15 13.25
C THR A 183 16.02 15.67 12.06
N LEU A 184 15.13 16.52 11.54
CA LEU A 184 14.38 16.25 10.31
C LEU A 184 15.34 16.22 9.12
N LEU A 185 15.38 15.09 8.42
CA LEU A 185 16.20 14.86 7.23
C LEU A 185 15.44 15.23 5.95
N ARG A 186 14.22 14.70 5.79
CA ARG A 186 13.42 14.80 4.57
C ARG A 186 11.93 14.74 4.89
N ILE A 187 11.13 15.37 4.04
CA ILE A 187 9.68 15.19 3.98
C ILE A 187 9.35 14.71 2.57
N ASN A 188 8.58 13.64 2.46
CA ASN A 188 8.00 13.16 1.21
C ASN A 188 6.48 13.19 1.29
N THR A 189 5.88 13.20 0.11
CA THR A 189 4.46 12.91 -0.09
C THR A 189 4.37 12.15 -1.39
N ASN A 190 4.01 10.87 -1.34
CA ASN A 190 3.84 10.06 -2.53
C ASN A 190 2.64 9.15 -2.31
N SER A 191 1.56 9.42 -3.04
CA SER A 191 0.44 8.51 -3.13
C SER A 191 -0.19 8.58 -4.52
N PHE A 192 -0.81 7.49 -4.94
CA PHE A 192 -1.63 7.47 -6.15
C PHE A 192 -2.91 6.70 -5.87
N ILE A 193 -3.98 7.06 -6.58
CA ILE A 193 -5.31 6.55 -6.32
C ILE A 193 -5.89 6.02 -7.62
N VAL A 194 -6.39 4.79 -7.58
CA VAL A 194 -7.00 4.11 -8.72
C VAL A 194 -8.36 3.50 -8.35
N THR A 195 -9.22 3.36 -9.36
CA THR A 195 -10.49 2.66 -9.27
C THR A 195 -10.77 1.93 -10.59
N PRO A 196 -11.47 0.79 -10.60
CA PRO A 196 -11.85 0.12 -11.83
C PRO A 196 -12.68 1.02 -12.74
N ASN A 197 -12.42 0.97 -14.05
CA ASN A 197 -13.27 1.61 -15.05
C ASN A 197 -14.66 0.94 -15.08
N ILE A 198 -15.67 1.71 -15.46
CA ILE A 198 -17.07 1.26 -15.58
C ILE A 198 -17.26 0.39 -16.83
N THR A 199 -16.51 0.66 -17.90
CA THR A 199 -16.77 0.08 -19.23
C THR A 199 -15.65 -0.79 -19.77
N GLU A 200 -14.44 -0.64 -19.27
CA GLU A 200 -13.25 -1.33 -19.76
C GLU A 200 -12.59 -2.10 -18.61
N ASN A 201 -11.89 -3.19 -18.92
CA ASN A 201 -11.08 -3.93 -17.94
C ASN A 201 -9.75 -3.19 -17.66
N GLU A 202 -9.80 -1.87 -17.54
CA GLU A 202 -8.67 -1.01 -17.23
C GLU A 202 -8.94 -0.23 -15.94
N ASP A 203 -7.89 0.10 -15.20
CA ASP A 203 -7.99 0.95 -14.02
C ASP A 203 -7.86 2.43 -14.40
N ILE A 204 -8.61 3.30 -13.73
CA ILE A 204 -8.53 4.75 -13.92
C ILE A 204 -7.81 5.37 -12.74
N PHE A 205 -6.78 6.17 -13.02
CA PHE A 205 -6.15 7.04 -12.03
C PHE A 205 -7.03 8.22 -11.70
N ILE A 206 -7.45 8.32 -10.43
CA ILE A 206 -8.32 9.38 -9.91
C ILE A 206 -7.61 10.26 -8.89
N THR A 207 -6.27 10.18 -8.75
CA THR A 207 -5.48 10.96 -7.78
C THR A 207 -5.81 12.46 -7.80
N ARG A 208 -5.94 13.05 -8.99
CA ARG A 208 -6.25 14.48 -9.16
C ARG A 208 -7.67 14.88 -8.70
N SER A 209 -8.57 13.91 -8.47
CA SER A 209 -9.86 14.19 -7.86
C SER A 209 -9.80 14.24 -6.33
N PHE A 210 -8.69 13.80 -5.71
CA PHE A 210 -8.52 13.83 -4.25
C PHE A 210 -7.55 14.92 -3.79
N LYS A 211 -6.50 15.20 -4.57
CA LYS A 211 -5.42 16.11 -4.19
C LYS A 211 -4.83 16.85 -5.38
N PRO A 212 -4.22 18.04 -5.16
CA PRO A 212 -3.40 18.69 -6.16
C PRO A 212 -2.12 17.89 -6.47
N GLU A 213 -1.42 18.28 -7.53
CA GLU A 213 -0.20 17.58 -7.97
C GLU A 213 0.96 17.77 -6.97
N GLU A 214 1.66 16.67 -6.68
CA GLU A 214 2.77 16.64 -5.73
C GLU A 214 3.88 17.64 -6.08
N GLY A 215 4.46 18.28 -5.07
CA GLY A 215 5.55 19.24 -5.24
C GLY A 215 5.11 20.62 -5.74
N THR A 216 3.81 20.84 -5.95
CA THR A 216 3.28 22.16 -6.31
C THR A 216 3.00 23.03 -5.08
N ASN A 217 2.95 24.36 -5.29
CA ASN A 217 2.54 25.29 -4.22
C ASN A 217 1.07 25.07 -3.79
N GLU A 218 0.23 24.59 -4.72
CA GLU A 218 -1.17 24.30 -4.47
C GLU A 218 -1.31 23.12 -3.50
N GLU A 219 -0.53 22.06 -3.72
CA GLU A 219 -0.48 20.90 -2.83
C GLU A 219 -0.01 21.28 -1.41
N ARG A 220 1.05 22.09 -1.27
CA ARG A 220 1.47 22.58 0.07
C ARG A 220 0.45 23.49 0.73
N LEU A 221 -0.31 24.28 -0.05
CA LEU A 221 -1.39 25.11 0.48
C LEU A 221 -2.58 24.25 0.93
N HIS A 222 -2.89 23.20 0.17
CA HIS A 222 -3.92 22.20 0.49
C HIS A 222 -3.62 21.53 1.84
N TYR A 223 -2.38 21.08 2.06
CA TYR A 223 -1.94 20.52 3.35
C TYR A 223 -1.98 21.55 4.49
N LEU A 224 -1.54 22.78 4.23
CA LEU A 224 -1.61 23.87 5.21
C LEU A 224 -3.06 24.18 5.63
N ASN A 225 -4.02 24.07 4.72
CA ASN A 225 -5.43 24.27 5.04
C ASN A 225 -5.99 23.11 5.88
N ALA A 226 -5.63 21.87 5.57
CA ALA A 226 -6.04 20.71 6.34
C ALA A 226 -5.53 20.77 7.79
N THR A 227 -4.23 21.03 7.97
CA THR A 227 -3.61 21.19 9.29
C THR A 227 -4.23 22.33 10.11
N ARG A 228 -4.56 23.46 9.47
CA ARG A 228 -5.30 24.56 10.12
C ARG A 228 -6.72 24.17 10.54
N SER A 229 -7.45 23.47 9.68
CA SER A 229 -8.81 23.00 9.97
C SER A 229 -8.83 22.04 11.16
N LEU A 230 -7.81 21.20 11.27
CA LEU A 230 -7.66 20.21 12.34
C LEU A 230 -7.01 20.79 13.62
N GLY A 231 -6.32 21.93 13.51
CA GLY A 231 -5.63 22.58 14.63
C GLY A 231 -4.26 21.97 14.97
N VAL A 232 -3.59 21.33 14.01
CA VAL A 232 -2.30 20.65 14.20
C VAL A 232 -1.12 21.43 13.61
N GLU A 233 0.09 21.19 14.14
CA GLU A 233 1.29 21.87 13.70
C GLU A 233 1.84 21.35 12.36
N VAL A 234 2.26 22.28 11.49
CA VAL A 234 2.86 21.96 10.18
C VAL A 234 4.37 21.74 10.28
N LEU A 235 4.86 20.60 9.76
CA LEU A 235 6.30 20.27 9.80
C LEU A 235 7.15 21.16 8.91
N PHE A 236 6.80 21.33 7.63
CA PHE A 236 7.66 22.06 6.68
C PHE A 236 7.86 23.55 7.03
N LEU A 237 6.97 24.15 7.83
CA LEU A 237 7.17 25.51 8.34
C LEU A 237 8.33 25.60 9.35
N LYS A 238 8.65 24.52 10.07
CA LYS A 238 9.82 24.44 10.96
C LYS A 238 11.13 24.44 10.16
N GLN A 239 11.13 23.90 8.94
CA GLN A 239 12.28 23.88 8.04
C GLN A 239 12.70 25.31 7.60
N ARG A 240 11.73 26.21 7.37
CA ARG A 240 11.99 27.61 6.98
C ARG A 240 12.65 28.47 8.06
N ARG A 241 12.49 28.13 9.35
CA ARG A 241 13.06 28.89 10.48
C ARG A 241 14.53 28.59 10.75
N LYS A 242 15.05 27.44 10.30
CA LYS A 242 16.50 27.17 10.27
C LYS A 242 17.06 27.66 8.92
N ARG A 243 17.57 28.91 8.89
CA ARG A 243 18.43 29.41 7.81
C ARG A 243 19.77 28.63 7.79
N SER A 244 19.74 27.41 7.26
CA SER A 244 20.85 26.60 6.75
C SER A 244 20.24 25.21 6.53
N ILE A 245 20.03 24.68 5.33
CA ILE A 245 21.02 24.35 4.33
C ILE A 245 20.23 24.24 3.01
N LYS A 246 20.42 25.20 2.10
CA LYS A 246 19.91 25.12 0.73
C LYS A 246 20.86 24.31 -0.18
N ASN A 247 21.57 23.34 0.40
CA ASN A 247 22.44 22.41 -0.32
C ASN A 247 21.87 20.99 -0.20
N LYS A 248 20.99 20.61 -1.13
CA LYS A 248 21.09 19.37 -1.91
C LYS A 248 21.65 18.12 -1.20
N ALA A 249 21.09 17.71 -0.05
CA ALA A 249 21.32 16.34 0.43
C ALA A 249 20.64 15.31 -0.50
N GLU A 250 19.58 15.74 -1.20
CA GLU A 250 18.75 14.97 -2.13
C GLU A 250 19.40 14.62 -3.48
N ASP A 251 20.62 15.12 -3.76
CA ASP A 251 21.28 14.85 -5.05
C ASP A 251 22.42 13.84 -4.95
N TYR A 252 22.89 13.44 -3.77
CA TYR A 252 24.12 12.62 -3.66
C TYR A 252 23.90 11.14 -3.94
N LEU A 253 22.67 10.63 -3.78
CA LEU A 253 22.35 9.23 -3.94
C LEU A 253 20.95 9.10 -4.53
N LEU A 254 20.81 8.29 -5.57
CA LEU A 254 19.53 7.99 -6.19
C LEU A 254 19.49 6.51 -6.60
N ILE A 255 18.40 5.84 -6.25
CA ILE A 255 18.04 4.54 -6.81
C ILE A 255 17.10 4.81 -7.97
N ASN A 256 17.63 4.66 -9.19
CA ASN A 256 16.90 4.93 -10.42
C ASN A 256 15.76 3.93 -10.63
N PRO A 257 14.71 4.37 -11.37
CA PRO A 257 13.42 3.69 -11.40
C PRO A 257 13.57 2.24 -11.77
N ILE A 258 12.84 1.42 -11.02
CA ILE A 258 12.82 -0.01 -11.17
C ILE A 258 11.61 -0.33 -12.04
N GLU A 259 11.86 -0.95 -13.20
CA GLU A 259 10.78 -1.43 -14.04
C GLU A 259 9.98 -2.53 -13.32
N PRO A 260 8.68 -2.71 -13.60
CA PRO A 260 7.93 -3.84 -13.06
C PRO A 260 8.63 -5.17 -13.40
N VAL A 261 8.89 -5.98 -12.38
CA VAL A 261 9.59 -7.27 -12.52
C VAL A 261 8.64 -8.41 -12.19
N SER A 262 8.63 -9.47 -13.00
CA SER A 262 7.85 -10.67 -12.71
C SER A 262 8.58 -11.60 -11.75
N ILE A 263 7.84 -12.32 -10.91
CA ILE A 263 8.41 -13.39 -10.08
C ILE A 263 9.05 -14.43 -11.01
N GLY A 264 10.36 -14.66 -10.83
CA GLY A 264 11.15 -15.55 -11.68
C GLY A 264 12.26 -14.80 -12.41
N ASP A 265 12.07 -13.51 -12.69
CA ASP A 265 13.03 -12.67 -13.38
C ASP A 265 14.00 -12.00 -12.40
N PRO A 266 15.24 -11.71 -12.80
CA PRO A 266 16.14 -10.95 -11.96
C PRO A 266 15.69 -9.50 -11.80
N LEU A 267 15.84 -8.97 -10.60
CA LEU A 267 15.63 -7.56 -10.32
C LEU A 267 16.93 -6.79 -10.59
N SER A 268 16.92 -5.89 -11.57
CA SER A 268 18.04 -5.00 -11.89
C SER A 268 17.69 -3.56 -11.55
N PHE A 269 18.63 -2.85 -10.93
CA PHE A 269 18.48 -1.44 -10.59
C PHE A 269 19.83 -0.72 -10.58
N VAL A 270 19.81 0.60 -10.64
CA VAL A 270 21.02 1.44 -10.66
C VAL A 270 21.04 2.36 -9.45
N ILE A 271 22.16 2.36 -8.75
CA ILE A 271 22.44 3.33 -7.69
C ILE A 271 23.38 4.39 -8.27
N THR A 272 22.89 5.61 -8.43
CA THR A 272 23.70 6.76 -8.86
C THR A 272 24.19 7.52 -7.63
N MET A 273 25.50 7.55 -7.43
CA MET A 273 26.16 8.43 -6.46
C MET A 273 26.67 9.70 -7.15
N LYS A 274 26.36 10.88 -6.60
CA LYS A 274 26.82 12.17 -7.13
C LYS A 274 27.66 12.91 -6.11
N ASN A 275 28.74 13.52 -6.56
CA ASN A 275 29.52 14.47 -5.76
C ASN A 275 29.39 15.88 -6.34
N PRO A 276 28.40 16.69 -5.91
CA PRO A 276 28.24 18.07 -6.36
C PRO A 276 29.32 19.03 -5.82
N THR A 277 30.28 18.57 -5.01
CA THR A 277 31.29 19.46 -4.42
C THR A 277 32.49 19.69 -5.34
N LEU A 278 33.33 20.66 -4.98
CA LEU A 278 34.59 20.95 -5.67
C LEU A 278 35.77 20.08 -5.19
N LYS A 279 35.53 19.14 -4.26
CA LYS A 279 36.55 18.27 -3.67
C LYS A 279 36.26 16.82 -3.99
N THR A 280 37.30 16.00 -4.07
CA THR A 280 37.15 14.54 -4.07
C THR A 280 36.69 14.09 -2.69
N LEU A 281 35.64 13.27 -2.64
CA LEU A 281 35.07 12.74 -1.41
C LEU A 281 35.16 11.22 -1.42
N VAL A 282 35.34 10.64 -0.24
CA VAL A 282 35.30 9.19 -0.03
C VAL A 282 34.02 8.89 0.72
N PHE A 283 33.17 8.06 0.11
CA PHE A 283 31.91 7.63 0.68
C PHE A 283 31.92 6.13 0.92
N ARG A 284 31.28 5.72 2.01
CA ARG A 284 30.91 4.33 2.26
C ARG A 284 29.47 4.13 1.83
N LEU A 285 29.24 3.30 0.82
CA LEU A 285 27.90 2.94 0.35
C LEU A 285 27.47 1.65 1.05
N SER A 286 26.36 1.71 1.79
CA SER A 286 25.71 0.56 2.42
C SER A 286 24.40 0.28 1.68
N LEU A 287 24.29 -0.90 1.08
CA LEU A 287 23.12 -1.38 0.35
C LEU A 287 22.46 -2.52 1.14
N LYS A 288 21.18 -2.37 1.45
CA LYS A 288 20.34 -3.40 2.05
C LYS A 288 19.13 -3.66 1.17
N VAL A 289 18.93 -4.92 0.80
CA VAL A 289 17.73 -5.39 0.10
C VAL A 289 17.02 -6.39 0.98
N ASN A 290 15.76 -6.12 1.30
CA ASN A 290 14.94 -6.91 2.21
C ASN A 290 13.63 -7.29 1.53
N SER A 291 13.09 -8.47 1.82
CA SER A 291 11.66 -8.69 1.63
C SER A 291 10.89 -8.06 2.79
N VAL A 292 9.75 -7.45 2.49
CA VAL A 292 8.94 -6.70 3.47
C VAL A 292 7.49 -7.13 3.40
N PHE A 293 6.77 -7.12 4.51
CA PHE A 293 5.32 -7.32 4.51
C PHE A 293 4.55 -6.06 4.06
N ASN A 294 3.22 -6.13 3.97
CA ASN A 294 2.40 -5.00 3.50
C ASN A 294 2.49 -3.73 4.36
N ASN A 295 2.87 -3.87 5.64
CA ASN A 295 3.14 -2.78 6.59
C ASN A 295 4.63 -2.35 6.60
N LEU A 296 5.40 -2.76 5.60
CA LEU A 296 6.83 -2.52 5.42
C LEU A 296 7.77 -3.14 6.47
N THR A 297 7.26 -3.96 7.38
CA THR A 297 8.12 -4.68 8.32
C THR A 297 9.04 -5.63 7.56
N VAL A 298 10.34 -5.59 7.87
CA VAL A 298 11.34 -6.49 7.27
C VAL A 298 11.03 -7.94 7.65
N ALA A 299 10.88 -8.79 6.62
CA ALA A 299 10.70 -10.23 6.76
C ALA A 299 12.04 -10.97 6.69
N HIS A 300 12.78 -10.79 5.59
CA HIS A 300 14.07 -11.44 5.38
C HIS A 300 15.06 -10.50 4.70
N VAL A 301 16.31 -10.56 5.16
CA VAL A 301 17.43 -9.89 4.48
C VAL A 301 17.84 -10.71 3.26
N ILE A 302 17.77 -10.10 2.08
CA ILE A 302 18.18 -10.71 0.81
C ILE A 302 19.65 -10.39 0.56
N ARG A 303 20.03 -9.12 0.65
CA ARG A 303 21.40 -8.63 0.46
C ARG A 303 21.72 -7.57 1.51
N ASN A 304 22.93 -7.60 2.03
CA ASN A 304 23.50 -6.55 2.87
C ASN A 304 24.98 -6.44 2.52
N SER A 305 25.37 -5.31 1.94
CA SER A 305 26.74 -5.08 1.46
C SER A 305 27.18 -3.65 1.72
N THR A 306 28.44 -3.50 2.07
CA THR A 306 29.06 -2.19 2.28
C THR A 306 30.33 -2.08 1.47
N THR A 307 30.42 -1.04 0.65
CA THR A 307 31.57 -0.75 -0.21
C THR A 307 32.08 0.67 0.06
N THR A 308 33.32 0.96 -0.31
CA THR A 308 33.90 2.31 -0.18
C THR A 308 34.32 2.81 -1.55
N HIS A 309 33.88 4.01 -1.90
CA HIS A 309 34.09 4.61 -3.21
C HIS A 309 34.66 6.02 -3.08
N THR A 310 35.63 6.34 -3.92
CA THR A 310 36.18 7.69 -4.06
C THR A 310 35.51 8.34 -5.26
N ILE A 311 34.77 9.43 -5.04
CA ILE A 311 34.05 10.15 -6.09
C ILE A 311 34.70 11.51 -6.29
N ASN A 312 35.18 11.77 -7.51
CA ASN A 312 35.83 13.02 -7.83
C ASN A 312 34.86 14.20 -7.78
N SER A 313 35.41 15.41 -7.73
CA SER A 313 34.64 16.63 -7.80
C SER A 313 33.71 16.65 -9.03
N LYS A 314 32.45 17.04 -8.83
CA LYS A 314 31.41 17.17 -9.87
C LYS A 314 31.13 15.90 -10.67
N GLN A 315 31.55 14.74 -10.17
CA GLN A 315 31.34 13.44 -10.82
C GLN A 315 30.06 12.77 -10.34
N ASN A 316 29.41 12.05 -11.27
CA ASN A 316 28.37 11.06 -10.97
C ASN A 316 28.91 9.67 -11.33
N VAL A 317 28.62 8.67 -10.50
CA VAL A 317 29.04 7.27 -10.69
C VAL A 317 27.82 6.38 -10.52
N ASP A 318 27.59 5.50 -11.49
CA ASP A 318 26.48 4.55 -11.48
C ASP A 318 26.97 3.15 -11.09
N PHE A 319 26.27 2.53 -10.15
CA PHE A 319 26.48 1.16 -9.73
C PHE A 319 25.29 0.31 -10.18
N TYR A 320 25.57 -0.69 -11.02
CA TYR A 320 24.56 -1.58 -11.57
C TYR A 320 24.42 -2.79 -10.66
N GLU A 321 23.28 -2.88 -9.99
CA GLU A 321 22.97 -3.96 -9.05
C GLU A 321 21.97 -4.93 -9.67
N LYS A 322 22.10 -6.20 -9.29
CA LYS A 322 21.22 -7.27 -9.74
C LYS A 322 20.97 -8.26 -8.61
N ILE A 323 19.69 -8.55 -8.34
CA ILE A 323 19.23 -9.61 -7.42
C ILE A 323 18.66 -10.74 -8.27
N GLU A 324 19.35 -11.87 -8.29
CA GLU A 324 18.94 -13.03 -9.08
C GLU A 324 17.76 -13.77 -8.41
N PHE A 325 16.93 -14.44 -9.20
CA PHE A 325 15.78 -15.21 -8.71
C PHE A 325 16.10 -16.17 -7.54
N PRO A 326 17.21 -16.94 -7.56
CA PRO A 326 17.57 -17.80 -6.44
C PRO A 326 17.82 -17.05 -5.13
N GLU A 327 18.21 -15.77 -5.16
CA GLU A 327 18.50 -14.98 -3.96
C GLU A 327 17.22 -14.57 -3.22
N TYR A 328 16.13 -14.32 -3.96
CA TYR A 328 14.88 -13.84 -3.39
C TYR A 328 13.77 -14.90 -3.33
N LYS A 329 13.81 -15.96 -4.15
CA LYS A 329 12.72 -16.95 -4.29
C LYS A 329 12.19 -17.49 -2.95
N SER A 330 13.09 -17.94 -2.06
CA SER A 330 12.69 -18.55 -0.78
C SER A 330 12.46 -17.53 0.34
N LYS A 331 12.68 -16.25 0.05
CA LYS A 331 12.57 -15.13 1.01
C LYS A 331 11.40 -14.21 0.67
N LEU A 332 10.77 -14.41 -0.48
CA LEU A 332 9.63 -13.62 -0.91
C LEU A 332 8.41 -14.00 -0.09
N VAL A 333 7.83 -13.02 0.60
CA VAL A 333 6.64 -13.20 1.44
C VAL A 333 5.36 -12.87 0.66
N SER A 334 4.19 -12.98 1.30
CA SER A 334 2.87 -12.82 0.66
C SER A 334 2.66 -11.48 -0.06
N SER A 335 3.29 -10.41 0.44
CA SER A 335 3.29 -9.07 -0.19
C SER A 335 4.03 -9.03 -1.53
N LYS A 336 4.90 -10.00 -1.80
CA LYS A 336 5.81 -10.07 -2.96
C LYS A 336 6.64 -8.80 -3.16
N THR A 337 6.91 -8.07 -2.07
CA THR A 337 7.55 -6.75 -2.12
C THR A 337 8.95 -6.78 -1.53
N LEU A 338 9.88 -6.13 -2.20
CA LEU A 338 11.23 -5.88 -1.71
C LEU A 338 11.44 -4.40 -1.43
N SER A 339 12.11 -4.08 -0.33
CA SER A 339 12.67 -2.76 -0.06
C SER A 339 14.17 -2.73 -0.37
N ILE A 340 14.60 -1.68 -1.04
CA ILE A 340 15.98 -1.41 -1.43
C ILE A 340 16.38 -0.12 -0.73
N ASN A 341 17.31 -0.22 0.21
CA ASN A 341 17.79 0.90 1.00
C ASN A 341 19.27 1.10 0.68
N ALA A 342 19.62 2.29 0.22
CA ALA A 342 20.99 2.68 -0.02
C ALA A 342 21.33 3.88 0.88
N ILE A 343 22.44 3.80 1.60
CA ILE A 343 22.95 4.88 2.46
C ILE A 343 24.38 5.17 2.07
N ILE A 344 24.71 6.45 1.98
CA ILE A 344 26.10 6.90 1.90
C ILE A 344 26.53 7.56 3.21
N GLU A 345 27.64 7.11 3.75
CA GLU A 345 28.29 7.66 4.93
C GLU A 345 29.63 8.29 4.54
N GLY A 346 29.98 9.40 5.19
CA GLY A 346 31.26 10.08 5.01
C GLY A 346 31.70 10.66 6.35
N ASN A 347 33.00 10.52 6.69
CA ASN A 347 33.56 11.04 7.95
C ASN A 347 32.81 10.61 9.24
N GLY A 348 32.09 9.48 9.21
CA GLY A 348 31.33 8.98 10.36
C GLY A 348 29.90 9.52 10.49
N GLU A 349 29.42 10.32 9.53
CA GLU A 349 28.04 10.81 9.48
C GLU A 349 27.31 10.31 8.22
N THR A 350 26.00 10.10 8.34
CA THR A 350 25.12 9.82 7.20
C THR A 350 25.01 11.06 6.31
N PHE A 351 25.45 10.95 5.06
CA PHE A 351 25.45 12.05 4.10
C PHE A 351 24.14 12.14 3.30
N SER A 352 23.63 10.99 2.87
CA SER A 352 22.41 10.87 2.07
C SER A 352 21.94 9.42 2.08
N PHE A 353 20.64 9.21 1.90
CA PHE A 353 20.05 7.89 1.75
C PHE A 353 18.93 7.96 0.72
N ASP A 354 18.65 6.83 0.09
CA ASP A 354 17.50 6.66 -0.76
C ASP A 354 16.89 5.28 -0.55
N THR A 355 15.57 5.21 -0.62
CA THR A 355 14.81 3.99 -0.41
C THR A 355 13.80 3.84 -1.55
N GLN A 356 13.80 2.67 -2.17
CA GLN A 356 12.82 2.27 -3.16
C GLN A 356 12.17 0.96 -2.77
N MET A 357 10.93 0.76 -3.23
CA MET A 357 10.22 -0.49 -3.07
C MET A 357 9.74 -1.01 -4.42
N ILE A 358 9.75 -2.33 -4.57
CA ILE A 358 9.19 -3.00 -5.74
C ILE A 358 8.37 -4.22 -5.33
N THR A 359 7.13 -4.26 -5.82
CA THR A 359 6.26 -5.43 -5.76
C THR A 359 6.37 -6.22 -7.06
N PHE A 360 6.69 -7.51 -6.96
CA PHE A 360 6.84 -8.37 -8.13
C PHE A 360 5.47 -8.75 -8.73
N LEU A 361 5.40 -8.76 -10.06
CA LEU A 361 4.25 -9.24 -10.80
C LEU A 361 4.15 -10.76 -10.69
N THR A 362 2.95 -11.27 -10.43
CA THR A 362 2.69 -12.71 -10.46
C THR A 362 2.47 -13.20 -11.88
N PRO A 363 2.92 -14.42 -12.22
CA PRO A 363 2.53 -15.07 -13.47
C PRO A 363 1.01 -15.13 -13.62
N HIS A 364 0.51 -14.86 -14.82
CA HIS A 364 -0.91 -14.91 -15.10
C HIS A 364 -1.41 -16.35 -15.16
N ILE A 365 -2.53 -16.62 -14.49
CA ILE A 365 -3.31 -17.85 -14.71
C ILE A 365 -4.23 -17.59 -15.89
N LYS A 366 -4.05 -18.35 -16.98
CA LYS A 366 -4.93 -18.29 -18.15
C LYS A 366 -6.09 -19.27 -17.96
N LEU A 367 -7.31 -18.77 -17.98
CA LEU A 367 -8.52 -19.57 -18.04
C LEU A 367 -9.02 -19.59 -19.48
N GLU A 368 -9.18 -20.78 -20.04
CA GLU A 368 -9.77 -20.99 -21.36
C GLU A 368 -11.06 -21.80 -21.22
N TYR A 369 -12.15 -21.26 -21.73
CA TYR A 369 -13.40 -22.01 -21.85
C TYR A 369 -13.35 -22.82 -23.15
N LEU A 370 -13.57 -24.13 -23.04
CA LEU A 370 -13.92 -24.94 -24.20
C LEU A 370 -15.31 -24.45 -24.64
N ARG A 371 -15.41 -23.90 -25.85
CA ARG A 371 -16.67 -23.43 -26.41
C ARG A 371 -17.50 -24.64 -26.85
N ASN A 372 -18.82 -24.52 -26.89
CA ASN A 372 -19.66 -25.55 -27.52
C ASN A 372 -19.31 -25.67 -29.02
N TYR A 373 -19.88 -26.65 -29.73
CA TYR A 373 -19.62 -26.91 -31.16
C TYR A 373 -19.90 -25.70 -32.09
N LYS A 374 -20.63 -24.67 -31.62
CA LYS A 374 -20.87 -23.42 -32.35
C LYS A 374 -19.89 -22.30 -32.01
N GLY A 375 -19.00 -22.49 -31.03
CA GLY A 375 -18.11 -21.44 -30.57
C GLY A 375 -18.77 -20.44 -29.60
N GLU A 376 -19.94 -20.78 -29.05
CA GLU A 376 -20.79 -19.88 -28.24
C GLU A 376 -20.89 -20.40 -26.79
N CYS A 377 -21.13 -19.49 -25.83
CA CYS A 377 -21.51 -19.82 -24.45
C CYS A 377 -22.99 -19.46 -24.27
N GLU A 378 -23.88 -20.45 -24.35
CA GLU A 378 -25.33 -20.25 -24.23
C GLU A 378 -25.78 -20.45 -22.77
N HIS A 379 -26.69 -19.59 -22.29
CA HIS A 379 -27.22 -19.69 -20.92
C HIS A 379 -28.00 -20.99 -20.73
N GLY A 380 -27.68 -21.74 -19.67
CA GLY A 380 -28.35 -23.02 -19.36
C GLY A 380 -27.79 -24.23 -20.13
N GLU A 381 -26.78 -24.05 -20.99
CA GLU A 381 -26.07 -25.15 -21.64
C GLU A 381 -24.70 -25.40 -20.98
N SER A 382 -24.29 -26.67 -20.91
CA SER A 382 -22.92 -26.99 -20.54
C SER A 382 -21.97 -26.51 -21.63
N SER A 383 -20.98 -25.69 -21.27
CA SER A 383 -19.87 -25.33 -22.18
C SER A 383 -18.95 -26.54 -22.47
N ILE A 384 -19.06 -27.61 -21.68
CA ILE A 384 -18.40 -28.89 -21.91
C ILE A 384 -19.44 -29.84 -22.52
N SER A 385 -19.40 -30.06 -23.82
CA SER A 385 -20.00 -31.28 -24.39
C SER A 385 -19.09 -32.48 -24.06
N ASP A 386 -19.65 -33.69 -24.00
CA ASP A 386 -19.00 -35.00 -23.78
C ASP A 386 -17.80 -35.32 -24.72
N SER A 387 -16.75 -34.50 -24.69
CA SER A 387 -15.54 -34.67 -25.51
C SER A 387 -14.46 -35.50 -24.82
N VAL A 388 -14.81 -36.17 -23.72
CA VAL A 388 -14.10 -37.34 -23.23
C VAL A 388 -15.11 -38.48 -23.29
N GLY A 389 -15.17 -39.13 -24.44
CA GLY A 389 -16.00 -40.32 -24.60
C GLY A 389 -15.73 -41.30 -23.46
N ASP A 390 -16.81 -41.87 -22.93
CA ASP A 390 -16.86 -43.02 -22.01
C ASP A 390 -15.53 -43.80 -21.92
N GLN A 391 -14.62 -43.36 -21.07
CA GLN A 391 -13.58 -44.22 -20.54
C GLN A 391 -13.90 -44.42 -19.07
N ASN A 392 -14.62 -45.52 -18.84
CA ASN A 392 -14.76 -46.22 -17.58
C ASN A 392 -13.50 -46.07 -16.72
N TYR A 393 -13.50 -45.13 -15.77
CA TYR A 393 -12.59 -45.18 -14.64
C TYR A 393 -13.05 -46.33 -13.75
N LYS A 394 -12.55 -47.53 -14.03
CA LYS A 394 -12.53 -48.62 -13.05
C LYS A 394 -11.77 -48.12 -11.83
N LYS A 395 -12.49 -47.98 -10.72
CA LYS A 395 -11.91 -47.92 -9.38
C LYS A 395 -10.97 -49.13 -9.23
N HIS A 396 -9.67 -48.86 -9.14
CA HIS A 396 -8.77 -49.78 -8.47
C HIS A 396 -8.90 -49.50 -6.98
N ASP A 397 -9.82 -50.22 -6.34
CA ASP A 397 -9.69 -50.53 -4.91
C ASP A 397 -8.49 -51.48 -4.79
N ASN A 398 -7.46 -51.07 -4.07
CA ASN A 398 -6.42 -51.98 -3.60
C ASN A 398 -6.55 -52.13 -2.08
N ALA A 399 -6.53 -53.41 -1.69
CA ALA A 399 -6.57 -53.97 -0.36
C ALA A 399 -5.38 -53.58 0.53
#